data_AF-A0A6I7XGC1-F1
#
_entry.id   AF-A0A6I7XGC1-F1
#
_cell.length_a   1.000
_cell.length_b   1.000
_cell.length_c   1.000
_cell.angle_alpha   90.00
_cell.angle_beta   90.00
_cell.angle_gamma   90.00
#
_symmetry.space_group_name_H-M   'P 1'
#
loop_
_entity.id
_entity.type
_entity.pdbx_description
1 polymer ?
#
loop_
_entity_poly.entity_id
_entity_poly.type
_entity_poly.pdbx_seq_one_letter_code
_entity_poly.pdbx_strand_id
1 'polypeptide(L)'
;MHRMTSTQARHTRRAVLQTVVDAGARRCTDTDPDIWFRAEHEPADEWQARRTEAIRLCTGCPARAACEELALRDDDGRDDADDMVRAGLTGPELAAVRTAQAVRLADAVAADRDTEQRELHDLVAQVQHEVTSTLDRKVEGERLSPTRAQAEQNVLVNMLTARIREIRTARRARNGWEVAA
;
A
#
# COMPACT_ATOMS: atom_id res chain seq x y z
N MET A 1 -20.20 -9.44 10.36
CA MET A 1 -19.86 -8.69 9.13
C MET A 1 -19.09 -7.44 9.54
N HIS A 2 -17.76 -7.49 9.48
CA HIS A 2 -16.91 -6.36 9.86
C HIS A 2 -16.92 -5.32 8.72
N ARG A 3 -17.51 -4.15 8.99
CA ARG A 3 -17.56 -3.04 8.03
C ARG A 3 -16.16 -2.43 7.93
N MET A 4 -15.56 -2.54 6.74
CA MET A 4 -14.24 -1.96 6.45
C MET A 4 -14.26 -0.45 6.71
N THR A 5 -13.33 0.05 7.52
CA THR A 5 -13.24 1.49 7.86
C THR A 5 -12.62 2.28 6.70
N SER A 6 -12.88 3.59 6.62
CA SER A 6 -12.29 4.49 5.60
C SER A 6 -10.77 4.38 5.53
N THR A 7 -10.10 4.17 6.66
CA THR A 7 -8.64 4.07 6.71
C THR A 7 -8.15 2.70 6.22
N GLN A 8 -8.83 1.60 6.59
CA GLN A 8 -8.60 0.30 5.96
C GLN A 8 -8.80 0.35 4.45
N ALA A 9 -9.86 0.99 3.98
CA ALA A 9 -10.15 1.16 2.55
C ALA A 9 -9.06 1.96 1.81
N ARG A 10 -8.33 2.85 2.50
CA ARG A 10 -7.20 3.60 1.92
C ARG A 10 -5.92 2.77 1.87
N HIS A 11 -5.60 1.99 2.90
CA HIS A 11 -4.45 1.09 2.91
C HIS A 11 -4.62 -0.10 1.96
N THR A 12 -5.81 -0.70 1.92
CA THR A 12 -6.12 -1.73 0.94
C THR A 12 -6.11 -1.16 -0.47
N ARG A 13 -6.26 0.16 -0.65
CA ARG A 13 -6.25 0.79 -1.98
C ARG A 13 -4.95 0.54 -2.72
N ARG A 14 -3.76 0.66 -2.09
CA ARG A 14 -2.49 0.37 -2.79
C ARG A 14 -2.39 -1.10 -3.19
N ALA A 15 -2.66 -2.03 -2.28
CA ALA A 15 -2.64 -3.47 -2.58
C ALA A 15 -3.68 -3.85 -3.65
N VAL A 16 -4.86 -3.23 -3.63
CA VAL A 16 -5.90 -3.39 -4.65
C VAL A 16 -5.45 -2.82 -5.99
N LEU A 17 -4.83 -1.64 -6.01
CA LEU A 17 -4.24 -1.08 -7.24
C LEU A 17 -3.19 -2.01 -7.83
N GLN A 18 -2.30 -2.55 -6.99
CA GLN A 18 -1.29 -3.52 -7.42
C GLN A 18 -1.95 -4.79 -7.97
N THR A 19 -2.95 -5.33 -7.29
CA THR A 19 -3.72 -6.50 -7.75
C THR A 19 -4.37 -6.25 -9.11
N VAL A 20 -4.93 -5.06 -9.34
CA VAL A 20 -5.51 -4.66 -10.63
C VAL A 20 -4.43 -4.61 -11.72
N VAL A 21 -3.25 -4.08 -11.41
CA VAL A 21 -2.10 -4.07 -12.34
C VAL A 21 -1.65 -5.49 -12.64
N ASP A 22 -1.42 -6.32 -11.63
CA ASP A 22 -0.97 -7.71 -11.80
C ASP A 22 -1.95 -8.54 -12.65
N ALA A 23 -3.26 -8.33 -12.47
CA ALA A 23 -4.29 -9.02 -13.22
C ALA A 23 -4.53 -8.44 -14.64
N GLY A 24 -4.35 -7.14 -14.83
CA GLY A 24 -4.78 -6.42 -16.03
C GLY A 24 -3.66 -5.96 -16.96
N ALA A 25 -2.41 -5.90 -16.51
CA ALA A 25 -1.25 -5.41 -17.26
C ALA A 25 -0.54 -6.48 -18.10
N ARG A 26 -1.25 -7.55 -18.47
CA ARG A 26 -0.69 -8.69 -19.22
C ARG A 26 0.13 -8.30 -20.45
N ARG A 27 -0.31 -7.28 -21.20
CA ARG A 27 0.45 -6.78 -22.36
C ARG A 27 1.84 -6.27 -21.99
N CYS A 28 1.99 -5.58 -20.87
CA CYS A 28 3.29 -5.10 -20.39
C CYS A 28 4.14 -6.25 -19.83
N THR A 29 3.51 -7.25 -19.20
CA THR A 29 4.21 -8.44 -18.65
C THR A 29 4.80 -9.33 -19.74
N ASP A 30 4.09 -9.47 -20.86
CA ASP A 30 4.50 -10.34 -21.98
C ASP A 30 5.40 -9.60 -23.00
N THR A 31 5.64 -8.29 -22.82
CA THR A 31 6.49 -7.47 -23.69
C THR A 31 7.88 -7.32 -23.08
N ASP A 32 8.90 -7.21 -23.94
CA ASP A 32 10.27 -6.87 -23.54
C ASP A 32 10.28 -5.62 -22.62
N PRO A 33 10.80 -5.71 -21.38
CA PRO A 33 10.90 -4.59 -20.47
C PRO A 33 11.61 -3.38 -21.06
N ASP A 34 12.56 -3.59 -21.98
CA ASP A 34 13.36 -2.53 -22.54
C ASP A 34 12.49 -1.52 -23.29
N ILE A 35 11.36 -1.93 -23.89
CA ILE A 35 10.47 -1.02 -24.64
C ILE A 35 9.98 0.19 -23.80
N TRP A 36 9.93 0.03 -22.47
CA TRP A 36 9.41 1.02 -21.54
C TRP A 36 10.45 2.04 -21.10
N PHE A 37 11.74 1.78 -21.35
CA PHE A 37 12.85 2.60 -20.87
C PHE A 37 13.78 2.99 -22.00
N ARG A 38 14.24 4.24 -21.97
CA ARG A 38 15.26 4.73 -22.89
C ARG A 38 16.63 4.15 -22.51
N ALA A 39 17.36 3.62 -23.49
CA ALA A 39 18.70 3.11 -23.22
C ALA A 39 19.70 4.25 -23.03
N GLU A 40 20.78 3.98 -22.29
CA GLU A 40 21.89 4.91 -22.14
C GLU A 40 22.50 5.19 -23.53
N HIS A 41 22.50 6.46 -23.95
CA HIS A 41 22.93 6.93 -25.28
C HIS A 41 22.02 6.59 -26.47
N GLU A 42 20.80 6.14 -26.25
CA GLU A 42 19.87 5.96 -27.37
C GLU A 42 19.58 7.28 -28.08
N PRO A 43 19.67 7.32 -29.43
CA PRO A 43 19.25 8.47 -30.22
C PRO A 43 17.80 8.88 -29.93
N ALA A 44 17.52 10.18 -29.96
CA ALA A 44 16.21 10.71 -29.58
C ALA A 44 15.08 10.27 -30.52
N ASP A 45 15.39 10.09 -31.81
CA ASP A 45 14.46 9.63 -32.85
C ASP A 45 14.14 8.12 -32.71
N GLU A 46 15.14 7.29 -32.43
CA GLU A 46 14.94 5.87 -32.10
C GLU A 46 14.06 5.72 -30.85
N TRP A 47 14.39 6.48 -29.79
CA TRP A 47 13.57 6.51 -28.58
C TRP A 47 12.15 6.99 -28.88
N GLN A 48 11.98 8.05 -29.66
CA GLN A 48 10.66 8.59 -29.97
C GLN A 48 9.75 7.57 -30.66
N ALA A 49 10.28 6.75 -31.58
CA ALA A 49 9.54 5.69 -32.23
C ALA A 49 9.09 4.63 -31.21
N ARG A 50 10.02 4.19 -30.35
CA ARG A 50 9.78 3.15 -29.33
C ARG A 50 8.82 3.61 -28.24
N ARG A 51 9.00 4.85 -27.75
CA ARG A 51 8.10 5.56 -26.85
C ARG A 51 6.67 5.63 -27.40
N THR A 52 6.52 5.94 -28.68
CA THR A 52 5.20 5.99 -29.32
C THR A 52 4.51 4.62 -29.28
N GLU A 53 5.27 3.54 -29.50
CA GLU A 53 4.75 2.18 -29.40
C GLU A 53 4.39 1.79 -27.96
N ALA A 54 5.27 2.09 -26.99
CA ALA A 54 4.99 1.90 -25.57
C ALA A 54 3.69 2.61 -25.13
N ILE A 55 3.49 3.86 -25.54
CA ILE A 55 2.25 4.60 -25.25
C ILE A 55 1.02 3.90 -25.84
N ARG A 56 1.09 3.44 -27.10
CA ARG A 56 -0.02 2.71 -27.74
C ARG A 56 -0.39 1.43 -27.01
N LEU A 57 0.60 0.68 -26.52
CA LEU A 57 0.36 -0.52 -25.72
C LEU A 57 -0.41 -0.21 -24.43
N CYS A 58 -0.16 0.96 -23.84
CA CYS A 58 -0.85 1.41 -22.62
C CYS A 58 -2.28 1.91 -22.86
N THR A 59 -2.58 2.56 -24.00
CA THR A 59 -3.88 3.18 -24.28
C THR A 59 -5.07 2.22 -24.16
N GLY A 60 -4.87 0.94 -24.47
CA GLY A 60 -5.89 -0.10 -24.35
C GLY A 60 -5.80 -0.96 -23.09
N CYS A 61 -4.91 -0.65 -22.14
CA CYS A 61 -4.69 -1.46 -20.96
C CYS A 61 -5.81 -1.25 -19.93
N PRO A 62 -6.54 -2.29 -19.50
CA PRO A 62 -7.60 -2.14 -18.49
C PRO A 62 -7.06 -1.70 -17.13
N ALA A 63 -5.79 -1.96 -16.84
CA ALA A 63 -5.12 -1.53 -15.62
C ALA A 63 -4.47 -0.14 -15.69
N ARG A 64 -4.62 0.58 -16.81
CA ARG A 64 -3.90 1.85 -17.06
C ARG A 64 -4.07 2.87 -15.92
N ALA A 65 -5.30 3.11 -15.48
CA ALA A 65 -5.59 4.07 -14.41
C ALA A 65 -5.00 3.65 -13.06
N ALA A 66 -4.97 2.34 -12.77
CA ALA A 66 -4.36 1.83 -11.55
C ALA A 66 -2.83 1.93 -11.60
N CYS A 67 -2.24 1.64 -12.78
CA CYS A 67 -0.81 1.80 -13.02
C CYS A 67 -0.38 3.27 -12.92
N GLU A 68 -1.19 4.20 -13.44
CA GLU A 68 -0.95 5.66 -13.32
C GLU A 68 -0.94 6.09 -11.85
N GLU A 69 -1.97 5.73 -11.09
CA GLU A 69 -2.06 6.08 -9.66
C GLU A 69 -0.87 5.52 -8.87
N LEU A 70 -0.40 4.30 -9.17
CA LEU A 70 0.80 3.74 -8.55
C LEU A 70 2.06 4.49 -8.97
N ALA A 71 2.24 4.78 -10.26
CA ALA A 71 3.38 5.55 -10.76
C ALA A 71 3.51 6.91 -10.04
N LEU A 72 2.38 7.61 -9.89
CA LEU A 72 2.34 8.91 -9.22
C LEU A 72 2.69 8.82 -7.72
N ARG A 73 2.28 7.73 -7.04
CA ARG A 73 2.60 7.50 -5.62
C ARG A 73 4.05 7.04 -5.40
N ASP A 74 4.63 6.38 -6.40
CA ASP A 74 5.98 5.83 -6.40
C ASP A 74 7.03 6.85 -6.85
N ASP A 75 6.60 8.06 -7.21
CA ASP A 75 7.44 9.16 -7.66
C ASP A 75 8.08 8.93 -9.05
N ASP A 76 7.46 8.09 -9.88
CA ASP A 76 7.95 7.72 -11.21
C ASP A 76 7.95 8.87 -12.22
N GLY A 77 9.03 8.93 -13.00
CA GLY A 77 9.25 9.94 -14.04
C GLY A 77 9.90 11.21 -13.50
N ARG A 78 10.74 11.83 -14.32
CA ARG A 78 11.38 13.12 -14.02
C ARG A 78 10.86 14.19 -14.97
N ASP A 79 10.76 15.42 -14.49
CA ASP A 79 10.30 16.56 -15.28
C ASP A 79 11.29 16.94 -16.40
N ASP A 80 12.58 16.66 -16.18
CA ASP A 80 13.68 16.98 -17.07
C ASP A 80 14.16 15.81 -17.95
N ALA A 81 13.56 14.63 -17.83
CA ALA A 81 14.02 13.44 -18.54
C ALA A 81 12.87 12.64 -19.17
N ASP A 82 12.98 12.49 -20.48
CA ASP A 82 12.19 11.57 -21.28
C ASP A 82 12.93 10.23 -21.40
N ASP A 83 12.95 9.49 -20.30
CA ASP A 83 13.70 8.23 -20.13
C ASP A 83 12.81 7.00 -19.94
N MET A 84 11.49 7.18 -19.86
CA MET A 84 10.56 6.08 -19.57
C MET A 84 9.13 6.35 -20.04
N VAL A 85 8.34 5.27 -20.19
CA VAL A 85 6.88 5.29 -20.38
C VAL A 85 6.21 4.38 -19.35
N ARG A 86 5.26 4.92 -18.57
CA ARG A 86 4.43 4.17 -17.62
C ARG A 86 3.00 4.69 -17.68
N ALA A 87 2.04 3.77 -17.66
CA ALA A 87 0.61 4.08 -17.82
C ALA A 87 0.25 4.90 -19.07
N GLY A 88 1.10 4.86 -20.10
CA GLY A 88 0.94 5.62 -21.35
C GLY A 88 1.35 7.08 -21.24
N LEU A 89 2.10 7.44 -20.20
CA LEU A 89 2.66 8.77 -19.99
C LEU A 89 4.19 8.66 -19.96
N THR A 90 4.84 9.69 -20.49
CA THR A 90 6.29 9.91 -20.38
C THR A 90 6.68 10.38 -18.99
N GLY A 91 7.98 10.35 -18.68
CA GLY A 91 8.53 10.90 -17.43
C GLY A 91 8.04 12.34 -17.14
N PRO A 92 8.17 13.29 -18.08
CA PRO A 92 7.76 14.67 -17.84
C PRO A 92 6.24 14.82 -17.70
N GLU A 93 5.45 14.03 -18.41
CA GLU A 93 3.99 14.03 -18.27
C GLU A 93 3.56 13.51 -16.89
N LEU A 94 4.18 12.44 -16.38
CA LEU A 94 3.93 11.96 -15.02
C LEU A 94 4.31 13.01 -13.96
N ALA A 95 5.44 13.68 -14.13
CA ALA A 95 5.85 14.77 -13.24
C ALA A 95 4.86 15.94 -13.25
N ALA A 96 4.33 16.30 -14.43
CA ALA A 96 3.31 17.33 -14.57
C ALA A 96 1.99 16.93 -13.88
N VAL A 97 1.53 15.69 -14.05
CA VAL A 97 0.33 15.17 -13.39
C VAL A 97 0.52 15.13 -11.87
N ARG A 98 1.68 14.70 -11.40
CA ARG A 98 2.03 14.66 -9.97
C ARG A 98 2.01 16.05 -9.36
N THR A 99 2.55 17.05 -10.05
CA THR A 99 2.50 18.46 -9.63
C THR A 99 1.06 18.96 -9.55
N ALA A 100 0.24 18.70 -10.56
CA ALA A 100 -1.16 19.12 -10.59
C ALA A 100 -2.00 18.47 -9.47
N GLN A 101 -1.60 17.30 -8.98
CA GLN A 101 -2.33 16.52 -7.97
C GLN A 101 -1.60 16.40 -6.63
N ALA A 102 -0.59 17.25 -6.39
CA ALA A 102 0.36 17.10 -5.28
C ALA A 102 -0.33 16.95 -3.91
N VAL A 103 -1.37 17.74 -3.63
CA VAL A 103 -2.12 17.68 -2.36
C VAL A 103 -2.80 16.31 -2.17
N ARG A 104 -3.52 15.84 -3.19
CA ARG A 104 -4.22 14.54 -3.15
C ARG A 104 -3.24 13.38 -3.02
N LEU A 105 -2.11 13.46 -3.73
CA LEU A 105 -1.07 12.43 -3.72
C LEU A 105 -0.33 12.38 -2.38
N ALA A 106 -0.07 13.52 -1.75
CA ALA A 106 0.56 13.57 -0.43
C ALA A 106 -0.25 12.77 0.61
N ASP A 107 -1.57 12.95 0.63
CA ASP A 107 -2.47 12.18 1.51
C ASP A 107 -2.44 10.67 1.20
N ALA A 108 -2.43 10.33 -0.09
CA ALA A 108 -2.40 8.94 -0.54
C ALA A 108 -1.07 8.25 -0.17
N VAL A 109 0.06 8.93 -0.36
CA VAL A 109 1.40 8.44 0.00
C VAL A 109 1.56 8.36 1.51
N ALA A 110 1.06 9.33 2.26
CA ALA A 110 1.08 9.27 3.72
C ALA A 110 0.27 8.08 4.24
N ALA A 111 -0.90 7.80 3.63
CA ALA A 111 -1.66 6.61 3.91
C ALA A 111 -0.90 5.33 3.54
N ASP A 112 -0.21 5.26 2.40
CA ASP A 112 0.57 4.08 2.02
C ASP A 112 1.71 3.79 3.03
N ARG A 113 2.29 4.84 3.61
CA ARG A 113 3.37 4.79 4.60
C ARG A 113 2.91 4.59 6.05
N ASP A 114 1.61 4.69 6.35
CA ASP A 114 1.09 4.52 7.72
C ASP A 114 1.07 3.02 8.11
N THR A 115 2.28 2.48 8.31
CA THR A 115 2.57 1.14 8.83
C THR A 115 2.01 0.96 10.24
N GLU A 116 1.98 2.03 11.03
CA GLU A 116 1.46 2.03 12.39
C GLU A 116 -0.06 1.80 12.43
N GLN A 117 -0.81 2.35 11.47
CA GLN A 117 -2.23 2.05 11.32
C GLN A 117 -2.46 0.59 10.92
N ARG A 118 -1.62 0.02 10.06
CA ARG A 118 -1.68 -1.43 9.76
C ARG A 118 -1.42 -2.27 11.02
N GLU A 119 -0.35 -1.98 11.75
CA GLU A 119 -0.03 -2.64 13.03
C GLU A 119 -1.18 -2.51 14.03
N LEU A 120 -1.76 -1.33 14.19
CA LEU A 120 -2.93 -1.11 15.06
C LEU A 120 -4.13 -1.97 14.67
N HIS A 121 -4.40 -2.11 13.38
CA HIS A 121 -5.50 -2.93 12.90
C HIS A 121 -5.26 -4.41 13.16
N ASP A 122 -4.05 -4.90 12.91
CA ASP A 122 -3.67 -6.28 13.17
C ASP A 122 -3.75 -6.61 14.66
N LEU A 123 -3.26 -5.71 15.53
CA LEU A 123 -3.36 -5.86 16.99
C LEU A 123 -4.81 -5.88 17.47
N VAL A 124 -5.66 -5.00 16.94
CA VAL A 124 -7.11 -5.00 17.28
C VAL A 124 -7.78 -6.29 16.85
N ALA A 125 -7.46 -6.81 15.66
CA ALA A 125 -7.96 -8.09 15.18
C ALA A 125 -7.47 -9.25 16.06
N GLN A 126 -6.21 -9.24 16.49
CA GLN A 126 -5.65 -10.22 17.43
C GLN A 126 -6.36 -10.18 18.79
N VAL A 127 -6.63 -9.00 19.36
CA VAL A 127 -7.41 -8.89 20.60
C VAL A 127 -8.80 -9.51 20.44
N GLN A 128 -9.50 -9.20 19.34
CA GLN A 128 -10.83 -9.78 19.08
C GLN A 128 -10.77 -11.30 18.93
N HIS A 129 -9.76 -11.80 18.21
CA HIS A 129 -9.55 -13.24 18.05
C HIS A 129 -9.29 -13.91 19.40
N GLU A 130 -8.37 -13.38 20.20
CA GLU A 130 -8.02 -13.97 21.49
C GLU A 130 -9.19 -13.96 22.46
N VAL A 131 -9.95 -12.86 22.56
CA VAL A 131 -11.13 -12.76 23.44
C VAL A 131 -12.25 -13.74 23.03
N THR A 132 -12.37 -14.05 21.74
CA THR A 132 -13.39 -14.98 21.23
C THR A 132 -12.90 -16.43 21.12
N SER A 133 -11.59 -16.66 21.31
CA SER A 133 -10.99 -17.99 21.23
C SER A 133 -11.42 -18.88 22.41
N THR A 134 -11.50 -20.18 22.14
CA THR A 134 -11.85 -21.16 23.17
C THR A 134 -10.73 -21.30 24.20
N LEU A 135 -11.11 -21.49 25.46
CA LEU A 135 -10.20 -21.82 26.57
C LEU A 135 -9.79 -23.30 26.55
N ASP A 136 -10.31 -24.10 25.61
CA ASP A 136 -9.91 -25.50 25.43
C ASP A 136 -8.54 -25.59 24.74
N ARG A 137 -7.47 -25.38 25.52
CA ARG A 137 -6.09 -25.42 25.06
C ARG A 137 -5.39 -26.69 25.54
N LYS A 138 -4.51 -27.23 24.69
CA LYS A 138 -3.61 -28.34 25.03
C LYS A 138 -2.16 -27.91 24.92
N VAL A 139 -1.34 -28.31 25.89
CA VAL A 139 0.12 -28.14 25.89
C VAL A 139 0.73 -29.52 26.07
N GLU A 140 1.63 -29.91 25.18
CA GLU A 140 2.28 -31.24 25.19
C GLU A 140 1.29 -32.43 25.23
N GLY A 141 0.08 -32.24 24.70
CA GLY A 141 -0.98 -33.26 24.68
C GLY A 141 -1.91 -33.25 25.90
N GLU A 142 -1.57 -32.53 26.98
CA GLU A 142 -2.40 -32.38 28.17
C GLU A 142 -3.33 -31.17 28.07
N ARG A 143 -4.58 -31.34 28.52
CA ARG A 143 -5.56 -30.25 28.55
C ARG A 143 -5.21 -29.29 29.69
N LEU A 144 -5.01 -28.01 29.36
CA LEU A 144 -4.82 -26.98 30.36
C LEU A 144 -6.09 -26.82 31.21
N SER A 145 -5.92 -26.56 32.50
CA SER A 145 -7.05 -26.22 33.36
C SER A 145 -7.69 -24.92 32.86
N PRO A 146 -9.03 -24.78 32.91
CA PRO A 146 -9.72 -23.57 32.45
C PRO A 146 -9.20 -22.30 33.11
N THR A 147 -8.87 -22.35 34.41
CA THR A 147 -8.31 -21.21 35.15
C THR A 147 -6.94 -20.79 34.62
N ARG A 148 -6.08 -21.75 34.26
CA ARG A 148 -4.76 -21.46 33.71
C ARG A 148 -4.87 -20.92 32.28
N ALA A 149 -5.71 -21.54 31.45
CA ALA A 149 -5.98 -21.06 30.09
C ALA A 149 -6.55 -19.62 30.09
N GLN A 150 -7.45 -19.31 31.02
CA GLN A 150 -8.00 -17.95 31.19
C GLN A 150 -6.92 -16.95 31.63
N ALA A 151 -6.04 -17.33 32.57
CA ALA A 151 -4.97 -16.46 33.04
C ALA A 151 -3.99 -16.12 31.90
N GLU A 152 -3.59 -17.11 31.10
CA GLU A 152 -2.72 -16.92 29.93
C GLU A 152 -3.37 -16.03 28.86
N GLN A 153 -4.67 -16.26 28.56
CA GLN A 153 -5.43 -15.41 27.64
C GLN A 153 -5.51 -13.96 28.14
N ASN A 154 -5.78 -13.75 29.44
CA ASN A 154 -5.84 -12.41 30.02
C ASN A 154 -4.50 -11.67 29.92
N VAL A 155 -3.38 -12.37 30.15
CA VAL A 155 -2.03 -11.79 29.99
C VAL A 155 -1.81 -11.33 28.55
N LEU A 156 -2.16 -12.17 27.58
CA LEU A 156 -2.00 -11.85 26.15
C LEU A 156 -2.90 -10.67 25.74
N VAL A 157 -4.17 -10.67 26.12
CA VAL A 157 -5.11 -9.58 25.84
C VAL A 157 -4.63 -8.26 26.45
N ASN A 158 -4.12 -8.29 27.70
CA ASN A 158 -3.58 -7.11 28.35
C ASN A 158 -2.33 -6.58 27.63
N MET A 159 -1.42 -7.47 27.20
CA MET A 159 -0.23 -7.10 26.44
C MET A 159 -0.59 -6.43 25.11
N LEU A 160 -1.48 -7.05 24.32
CA LEU A 160 -1.94 -6.50 23.05
C LEU A 160 -2.64 -5.14 23.23
N THR A 161 -3.47 -5.01 24.26
CA THR A 161 -4.18 -3.76 24.58
C THR A 161 -3.20 -2.65 25.00
N ALA A 162 -2.17 -2.98 25.78
CA ALA A 162 -1.11 -2.04 26.14
C ALA A 162 -0.37 -1.55 24.89
N ARG A 163 0.00 -2.45 23.98
CA ARG A 163 0.65 -2.10 22.72
C ARG A 163 -0.20 -1.17 21.84
N ILE A 164 -1.50 -1.44 21.73
CA ILE A 164 -2.45 -0.54 21.02
C ILE A 164 -2.46 0.86 21.65
N ARG A 165 -2.45 0.94 22.99
CA ARG A 165 -2.44 2.22 23.71
C ARG A 165 -1.15 2.99 23.49
N GLU A 166 0.00 2.32 23.48
CA GLU A 166 1.30 2.93 23.19
C GLU A 166 1.31 3.57 21.80
N ILE A 167 0.96 2.81 20.76
CA ILE A 167 0.98 3.32 19.37
C ILE A 167 0.02 4.50 19.22
N ARG A 168 -1.19 4.41 19.78
CA ARG A 168 -2.16 5.53 19.76
C ARG A 168 -1.66 6.78 20.49
N THR A 169 -0.95 6.60 21.60
CA THR A 169 -0.42 7.72 22.38
C THR A 169 0.74 8.38 21.65
N ALA A 170 1.69 7.60 21.13
CA ALA A 170 2.78 8.11 20.32
C ALA A 170 2.29 8.86 19.07
N ARG A 171 1.22 8.37 18.44
CA ARG A 171 0.61 9.03 17.28
C ARG A 171 -0.06 10.36 17.64
N ARG A 172 -0.78 10.43 18.76
CA ARG A 172 -1.36 11.69 19.27
C ARG A 172 -0.28 12.72 19.58
N ALA A 173 0.81 12.29 20.23
CA ALA A 173 1.96 13.13 20.53
C ALA A 173 2.56 13.74 19.26
N ARG A 174 2.89 12.91 18.26
CA ARG A 174 3.46 13.37 16.98
C ARG A 174 2.56 14.32 16.20
N ASN A 175 1.24 14.13 16.28
CA ASN A 175 0.29 14.98 15.58
C ASN A 175 -0.05 16.28 16.34
N GLY A 176 0.50 16.48 17.55
CA GLY A 176 0.24 17.66 18.38
C GLY A 176 -1.11 17.64 19.11
N TRP A 177 -1.70 16.45 19.32
CA TRP A 177 -3.04 16.27 19.90
C TRP A 177 -3.00 16.10 21.43
N GLU A 178 -1.97 16.60 22.10
CA GLU A 178 -1.77 16.39 23.55
C GLU A 178 -2.63 17.30 24.44
N VAL A 179 -3.30 18.33 23.89
CA VAL A 179 -3.93 19.41 24.68
C VAL A 179 -5.45 19.34 24.78
N ALA A 180 -6.08 18.18 24.61
CA ALA A 180 -7.51 18.04 24.88
C ALA A 180 -7.77 16.85 25.82
N ALA A 181 -7.59 17.10 27.11
CA ALA A 181 -8.19 16.35 28.20
C ALA A 181 -9.29 17.19 28.84
#